data_AF-A0AAW1S9W4-F1
#
_entry.id   AF-A0AAW1S9W4-F1
#
_cell.length_a   1.000
_cell.length_b   1.000
_cell.length_c   1.000
_cell.angle_alpha   90.00
_cell.angle_beta   90.00
_cell.angle_gamma   90.00
#
_symmetry.space_group_name_H-M   'P 1'
#
loop_
_entity.id
_entity.type
_entity.pdbx_description
1 polymer ?
#
loop_
_entity_poly.entity_id
_entity_poly.type
_entity_poly.pdbx_seq_one_letter_code
_entity_poly.pdbx_strand_id
1 'polypeptide(L)'
;MDIYDLKERSVLCSRDKGSCPKRLSLSPSGKYFTMPHAADVRVYSNDGVLEAVLESELPATKISWGQVAWSPDELRLSFWPSGAPSTLCLFEIQGWALPRSIAT
;
A
#
# COMPACT_ATOMS: atom_id res chain seq x y z
N MET A 1 -14.07 7.05 5.14
CA MET A 1 -13.86 6.38 3.85
C MET A 1 -14.15 4.93 4.13
N ASP A 2 -15.18 4.43 3.49
CA ASP A 2 -15.47 3.01 3.50
C ASP A 2 -14.93 2.43 2.19
N ILE A 3 -14.43 1.21 2.25
CA ILE A 3 -13.99 0.45 1.08
C ILE A 3 -15.14 -0.48 0.71
N TYR A 4 -15.60 -0.41 -0.53
CA TYR A 4 -16.70 -1.22 -1.02
C TYR A 4 -16.19 -2.25 -2.02
N ASP A 5 -16.70 -3.47 -1.90
CA ASP A 5 -16.76 -4.39 -3.02
C ASP A 5 -17.96 -3.99 -3.89
N LEU A 6 -17.70 -3.50 -5.10
CA LEU A 6 -18.76 -3.06 -6.02
C LEU A 6 -19.50 -4.24 -6.67
N LYS A 7 -18.86 -5.41 -6.73
CA LYS A 7 -19.45 -6.63 -7.31
C LYS A 7 -20.41 -7.26 -6.32
N GLU A 8 -19.97 -7.46 -5.08
CA GLU A 8 -20.76 -8.06 -3.99
C GLU A 8 -21.64 -7.02 -3.27
N ARG A 9 -21.50 -5.74 -3.59
CA ARG A 9 -22.20 -4.60 -2.97
C ARG A 9 -22.07 -4.60 -1.45
N SER A 10 -20.88 -4.96 -0.95
CA SER A 10 -20.60 -5.11 0.47
C SER A 10 -19.52 -4.13 0.94
N VAL A 11 -19.49 -3.85 2.25
CA VAL A 11 -18.47 -3.00 2.87
C VAL A 11 -17.33 -3.89 3.33
N LEU A 12 -16.16 -3.74 2.71
CA LEU A 12 -14.93 -4.45 3.10
C LEU A 12 -14.29 -3.82 4.35
N CYS A 13 -14.34 -2.49 4.45
CA CYS A 13 -13.84 -1.76 5.61
C CYS A 13 -14.69 -0.50 5.81
N SER A 14 -14.98 -0.13 7.08
CA SER A 14 -15.61 1.15 7.41
C SER A 14 -14.79 1.99 8.38
N ARG A 15 -14.77 3.31 8.14
CA ARG A 15 -14.07 4.30 9.00
C ARG A 15 -14.55 4.27 10.44
N ASP A 16 -15.84 3.99 10.64
CA ASP A 16 -16.48 4.02 11.96
C ASP A 16 -16.06 2.82 12.83
N LYS A 17 -15.43 1.80 12.22
CA LYS A 17 -14.82 0.67 12.92
C LYS A 17 -13.34 0.90 13.27
N GLY A 18 -12.84 2.12 13.07
CA GLY A 18 -11.53 2.58 13.59
C GLY A 18 -10.29 2.09 12.83
N SER A 19 -10.43 1.28 11.79
CA SER A 19 -9.28 0.66 11.09
C SER A 19 -9.13 1.04 9.63
N CYS A 20 -10.02 1.84 9.03
CA CYS A 20 -9.87 2.14 7.61
C CYS A 20 -8.72 3.11 7.31
N PRO A 21 -7.87 2.78 6.33
CA PRO A 21 -6.85 3.68 5.86
C PRO A 21 -7.46 4.93 5.24
N LYS A 22 -6.82 6.09 5.42
CA LYS A 22 -7.32 7.36 4.89
C LYS A 22 -7.16 7.50 3.37
N ARG A 23 -6.29 6.68 2.77
CA ARG A 23 -5.93 6.69 1.35
C ARG A 23 -5.51 5.28 0.93
N LEU A 24 -5.82 4.94 -0.32
CA LEU A 24 -5.36 3.74 -1.00
C LEU A 24 -4.91 4.13 -2.40
N SER A 25 -4.01 3.35 -2.99
CA SER A 25 -3.72 3.44 -4.42
C SER A 25 -3.81 2.07 -5.06
N LEU A 26 -4.69 1.93 -6.04
CA LEU A 26 -4.75 0.73 -6.88
C LEU A 26 -3.57 0.69 -7.85
N SER A 27 -3.07 -0.51 -8.12
CA SER A 27 -2.13 -0.74 -9.21
C SER A 27 -2.84 -0.62 -10.57
N PRO A 28 -2.13 -0.30 -11.66
CA PRO A 28 -2.70 -0.20 -13.00
C PRO A 28 -3.48 -1.43 -13.47
N SER A 29 -3.05 -2.64 -13.09
CA SER A 29 -3.75 -3.89 -13.42
C SER A 29 -4.95 -4.18 -12.51
N GLY A 30 -5.11 -3.43 -11.41
CA GLY A 30 -6.13 -3.67 -10.38
C GLY A 30 -5.89 -4.94 -9.57
N LYS A 31 -4.76 -5.63 -9.75
CA LYS A 31 -4.42 -6.82 -8.97
C LYS A 31 -4.02 -6.48 -7.55
N TYR A 32 -3.53 -5.26 -7.33
CA TYR A 32 -2.95 -4.85 -6.07
C TYR A 32 -3.47 -3.49 -5.63
N PHE A 33 -3.42 -3.24 -4.33
CA PHE A 33 -3.59 -1.91 -3.76
C PHE A 33 -2.57 -1.65 -2.67
N THR A 34 -2.15 -0.40 -2.55
CA THR A 34 -1.29 0.04 -1.46
C THR A 34 -2.08 0.72 -0.36
N MET A 35 -1.63 0.50 0.87
CA MET A 35 -2.16 1.10 2.08
C MET A 35 -1.01 1.76 2.84
N PRO A 36 -0.91 3.09 2.82
CA PRO A 36 0.06 3.82 3.63
C PRO A 36 -0.25 3.59 5.12
N HIS A 37 0.78 3.20 5.86
CA HIS A 37 0.77 3.05 7.30
C HIS A 37 1.76 4.05 7.92
N ALA A 38 1.79 4.14 9.26
CA ALA A 38 2.55 5.18 9.94
C ALA A 38 4.05 5.16 9.63
N ALA A 39 4.64 3.99 9.35
CA ALA A 39 6.07 3.81 9.11
C ALA A 39 6.39 3.07 7.79
N ASP A 40 5.38 2.54 7.12
CA ASP A 40 5.51 1.60 6.02
C ASP A 40 4.41 1.81 4.97
N VAL A 41 4.64 1.38 3.73
CA VAL A 41 3.58 1.21 2.73
C VAL A 41 3.33 -0.28 2.59
N ARG A 42 2.11 -0.72 2.88
CA ARG A 42 1.73 -2.11 2.67
C ARG A 42 1.15 -2.29 1.29
N VAL A 43 1.47 -3.40 0.65
CA VAL A 43 0.91 -3.81 -0.62
C VAL A 43 0.05 -5.04 -0.37
N TYR A 44 -1.20 -4.95 -0.79
CA TYR A 44 -2.15 -6.04 -0.72
C TYR A 44 -2.55 -6.47 -2.11
N SER A 45 -2.85 -7.75 -2.27
CA SER A 45 -3.63 -8.24 -3.38
C SER A 45 -5.08 -7.79 -3.28
N ASN A 46 -5.78 -7.78 -4.41
CA ASN A 46 -7.16 -7.32 -4.49
C ASN A 46 -8.15 -8.22 -3.73
N ASP A 47 -7.77 -9.45 -3.39
CA ASP A 47 -8.51 -10.33 -2.46
C ASP A 47 -8.16 -10.10 -0.99
N GLY A 48 -7.30 -9.11 -0.69
CA GLY A 48 -7.00 -8.63 0.66
C GLY A 48 -5.83 -9.35 1.34
N VAL A 49 -5.10 -10.21 0.65
CA VAL A 49 -3.87 -10.83 1.18
C VAL A 49 -2.75 -9.78 1.23
N LEU A 50 -2.00 -9.75 2.34
CA LEU A 50 -0.82 -8.91 2.46
C LEU A 50 0.34 -9.53 1.67
N GLU A 51 0.85 -8.80 0.69
CA GLU A 51 1.85 -9.30 -0.26
C GLU A 51 3.24 -8.74 0.05
N ALA A 52 3.31 -7.47 0.44
CA ALA A 52 4.58 -6.83 0.80
C ALA A 52 4.41 -5.72 1.83
N VAL A 53 5.49 -5.45 2.57
CA VAL A 53 5.65 -4.29 3.44
C VAL A 53 6.88 -3.53 2.95
N LEU A 54 6.68 -2.28 2.52
CA LEU A 54 7.71 -1.40 1.99
C LEU A 54 8.10 -0.43 3.10
N GLU A 55 9.26 -0.69 3.69
CA GLU A 55 9.81 0.14 4.77
C GLU A 55 10.76 1.17 4.19
N SER A 56 10.69 2.41 4.70
CA SER A 56 11.69 3.42 4.37
C SER A 56 12.91 3.22 5.27
N GLU A 57 14.11 3.14 4.67
CA GLU A 57 15.36 3.22 5.44
C GLU A 57 15.59 4.61 6.03
N LEU A 58 14.76 5.62 5.69
CA LEU A 58 14.88 6.96 6.23
C LEU A 58 14.42 6.98 7.70
N PRO A 59 15.34 7.23 8.66
CA PRO A 59 15.03 7.16 10.08
C PRO A 59 13.93 8.16 10.46
N ALA A 60 12.97 7.70 11.28
CA ALA A 60 11.90 8.50 11.87
C ALA A 60 10.94 9.22 10.91
N THR A 61 10.92 8.85 9.62
CA THR A 61 9.95 9.43 8.70
C THR A 61 8.62 8.69 8.77
N LYS A 62 7.58 9.36 9.26
CA LYS A 62 6.22 8.86 9.02
C LYS A 62 5.94 8.98 7.54
N ILE A 63 5.25 8.01 6.95
CA ILE A 63 4.83 8.15 5.55
C ILE A 63 3.63 9.10 5.54
N SER A 64 3.74 10.22 4.81
CA SER A 64 2.64 11.17 4.76
C SER A 64 1.48 10.51 4.02
N TRP A 65 0.31 10.59 4.64
CA TRP A 65 -0.93 10.03 4.13
C TRP A 65 -1.34 10.84 2.89
N GLY A 66 -0.81 10.50 1.73
CA GLY A 66 -0.92 11.40 0.58
C GLY A 66 -0.89 10.73 -0.76
N GLN A 67 0.24 10.16 -1.15
CA GLN A 67 0.50 9.95 -2.57
C GLN A 67 1.45 8.78 -2.74
N VAL A 68 0.90 7.56 -2.68
CA VAL A 68 1.60 6.40 -3.26
C VAL A 68 1.16 6.36 -4.72
N ALA A 69 2.10 6.38 -5.66
CA ALA A 69 1.80 6.26 -7.07
C ALA A 69 2.52 5.05 -7.66
N TRP A 70 1.78 4.26 -8.42
CA TRP A 70 2.33 3.14 -9.17
C TRP A 70 2.90 3.61 -10.50
N SER A 71 4.01 3.01 -10.91
CA SER A 71 4.42 3.08 -12.31
C SER A 71 3.46 2.28 -13.20
N PRO A 72 3.30 2.66 -14.48
CA PRO A 72 2.42 1.93 -15.40
C PRO A 72 2.79 0.46 -15.62
N ASP A 73 4.07 0.10 -15.46
CA ASP A 73 4.59 -1.26 -15.57
C ASP A 73 4.45 -2.07 -14.27
N GLU A 74 3.94 -1.48 -13.20
CA GLU A 74 3.78 -2.07 -11.87
C GLU A 74 5.10 -2.51 -11.21
N LEU A 75 6.24 -2.06 -11.72
CA LEU A 75 7.56 -2.40 -11.18
C LEU A 75 8.07 -1.38 -10.17
N ARG A 76 7.38 -0.24 -9.99
CA ARG A 76 7.82 0.84 -9.12
C ARG A 76 6.66 1.49 -8.39
N LEU A 77 7.00 1.98 -7.21
CA LEU A 77 6.14 2.81 -6.38
C LEU A 77 6.89 4.07 -6.00
N SER A 78 6.22 5.22 -6.07
CA SER A 78 6.76 6.46 -5.51
C SER A 78 5.90 6.93 -4.35
N PHE A 79 6.53 7.55 -3.35
CA PHE A 79 5.81 8.15 -2.23
C PHE A 79 6.57 9.30 -1.56
N TRP A 80 5.80 10.15 -0.85
CA TRP A 80 6.32 11.26 -0.07
C TRP A 80 6.31 10.98 1.44
N PRO A 81 7.47 10.81 2.10
CA PRO A 81 7.56 10.76 3.55
C PRO A 81 7.23 12.12 4.18
N SER A 82 6.47 12.13 5.27
CA SER A 82 6.11 13.36 6.00
C SER A 82 7.28 14.00 6.73
N GLY A 83 8.29 13.19 7.12
CA GLY A 83 9.48 13.68 7.80
C GLY A 83 10.56 14.25 6.86
N ALA A 84 10.39 14.07 5.55
CA ALA A 84 11.28 14.61 4.52
C ALA A 84 10.44 15.14 3.34
N PRO A 85 9.71 16.25 3.53
CA PRO A 85 8.70 16.73 2.56
C PRO A 85 9.29 17.12 1.20
N SER A 86 10.61 17.34 1.12
CA SER A 86 11.32 17.64 -0.13
C SER A 86 11.94 16.41 -0.79
N THR A 87 11.67 15.21 -0.29
CA THR A 87 12.21 13.95 -0.81
C THR A 87 11.09 13.12 -1.41
N LEU A 88 11.20 12.78 -2.69
CA LEU A 88 10.38 11.75 -3.31
C LEU A 88 11.13 10.42 -3.20
N CYS A 89 10.54 9.44 -2.53
CA CYS A 89 11.08 8.09 -2.48
C CYS A 89 10.59 7.29 -3.67
N LEU A 90 11.46 6.45 -4.22
CA LEU A 90 11.13 5.48 -5.26
C LEU A 90 11.49 4.09 -4.72
N PHE A 91 10.57 3.15 -4.86
CA PHE A 91 10.76 1.74 -4.52
C PHE A 91 10.66 0.93 -5.80
N GLU A 92 11.67 0.11 -6.06
CA GLU A 92 11.60 -0.91 -7.11
C GLU A 92 11.05 -2.21 -6.53
N ILE A 93 10.08 -2.76 -7.24
CA ILE A 93 9.42 -4.01 -6.92
C ILE A 93 10.20 -5.11 -7.66
N GLN A 94 11.24 -5.65 -7.01
CA GLN A 94 12.10 -6.67 -7.63
C GLN A 94 11.48 -8.07 -7.55
N GLY A 95 10.44 -8.31 -8.34
CA GLY A 95 9.72 -9.58 -8.36
C GLY A 95 9.04 -9.84 -7.03
N TRP A 96 7.75 -10.17 -7.08
CA TRP A 96 7.10 -10.64 -5.86
C TRP A 96 7.59 -12.06 -5.64
N ALA A 97 8.70 -12.19 -4.91
CA ALA A 97 8.99 -13.46 -4.27
C ALA A 97 7.88 -13.64 -3.24
N LEU A 98 6.77 -14.26 -3.67
CA LEU A 98 5.75 -14.80 -2.80
C LEU A 98 6.48 -15.38 -1.58
N PRO A 99 6.16 -15.01 -0.33
CA PRO A 99 6.60 -15.82 0.78
C PRO A 99 5.98 -17.20 0.54
N ARG A 100 6.77 -18.13 -0.01
CA ARG A 100 6.44 -19.54 0.00
C ARG A 100 6.23 -19.85 1.46
N SER A 101 4.99 -20.12 1.83
CA SER A 101 4.63 -20.60 3.15
C SER A 101 5.63 -21.67 3.56
N ILE A 102 6.51 -21.39 4.52
CA ILE A 102 7.16 -22.46 5.26
C ILE A 102 6.09 -22.89 6.25
N ALA A 103 5.31 -23.89 5.83
CA ALA A 103 4.57 -24.71 6.78
C ALA A 103 5.63 -25.46 7.61
N THR A 104 5.73 -25.13 8.89
CA THR A 104 6.24 -26.02 9.94
C THR A 104 5.08 -26.79 10.54
#